data_AF-A0AAU3N3A4-F1
#
_entry.id   AF-A0AAU3N3A4-F1
#
_cell.length_a   1.000
_cell.length_b   1.000
_cell.length_c   1.000
_cell.angle_alpha   90.00
_cell.angle_beta   90.00
_cell.angle_gamma   90.00
#
_symmetry.space_group_name_H-M   'P 1'
#
loop_
_entity.id
_entity.type
_entity.pdbx_description
1 polymer ?
#
loop_
_entity_poly.entity_id
_entity_poly.type
_entity_poly.pdbx_seq_one_letter_code
_entity_poly.pdbx_strand_id
1 'polypeptide(L)'
;MRPKATVVLDGFGVLESLRWHDDALWFCDLAHGTVHRWDTAGQPETVVEVPGRAGGLGFLHFAIPRVAAMAKRRSPSGAPARAAVRKEGGSR
;
A
#
# COMPACT_ATOMS: atom_id res chain seq x y z
N MET A 1 -26.10 -17.85 -20.52
CA MET A 1 -26.26 -16.50 -19.94
C MET A 1 -24.87 -15.90 -19.74
N ARG A 2 -24.61 -14.65 -20.16
CA ARG A 2 -23.31 -14.01 -19.91
C ARG A 2 -23.31 -13.41 -18.50
N PRO A 3 -22.20 -13.47 -17.75
CA PRO A 3 -22.09 -12.77 -16.48
C PRO A 3 -22.30 -11.26 -16.69
N LYS A 4 -23.09 -10.63 -15.82
CA LYS A 4 -23.22 -9.18 -15.75
C LYS A 4 -22.38 -8.69 -14.58
N ALA A 5 -21.50 -7.72 -14.82
CA ALA A 5 -20.72 -7.05 -13.80
C ALA A 5 -21.33 -5.68 -13.48
N THR A 6 -21.21 -5.24 -12.24
CA THR A 6 -21.61 -3.92 -11.77
C THR A 6 -20.42 -3.30 -11.03
N VAL A 7 -20.21 -2.00 -11.23
CA VAL A 7 -19.19 -1.24 -10.48
C VAL A 7 -19.68 -1.09 -9.05
N VAL A 8 -18.83 -1.47 -8.09
CA VAL A 8 -19.14 -1.39 -6.66
C VAL A 8 -18.28 -0.39 -5.90
N LEU A 9 -17.15 0.01 -6.49
CA LEU A 9 -16.20 0.98 -5.96
C LEU A 9 -15.55 1.73 -7.13
N ASP A 10 -15.29 3.02 -6.95
CA ASP A 10 -14.60 3.89 -7.89
C ASP A 10 -13.69 4.90 -7.15
N GLY A 11 -13.03 5.80 -7.90
CA GLY A 11 -12.15 6.83 -7.32
C GLY A 11 -10.72 6.37 -6.99
N PHE A 12 -10.37 5.12 -7.25
CA PHE A 12 -9.03 4.59 -7.06
C PHE A 12 -8.13 4.76 -8.29
N GLY A 13 -6.82 4.78 -8.09
CA GLY A 13 -5.84 4.91 -9.17
C GLY A 13 -5.54 3.58 -9.86
N VAL A 14 -4.79 2.69 -9.18
CA VAL A 14 -4.46 1.36 -9.71
C VAL A 14 -4.60 0.31 -8.61
N LEU A 15 -5.65 -0.50 -8.70
CA LEU A 15 -5.96 -1.54 -7.72
C LEU A 15 -5.20 -2.84 -8.01
N GLU A 16 -4.55 -3.37 -7.00
CA GLU A 16 -3.73 -4.58 -7.10
C GLU A 16 -3.85 -5.47 -5.86
N SER A 17 -3.42 -6.73 -6.02
CA SER A 17 -3.40 -7.72 -4.93
C SER A 17 -4.74 -7.94 -4.21
N LEU A 18 -5.86 -7.88 -4.94
CA LEU A 18 -7.20 -8.12 -4.39
C LEU A 18 -7.26 -9.50 -3.71
N ARG A 19 -7.66 -9.54 -2.44
CA ARG A 19 -7.74 -10.77 -1.67
C ARG A 19 -8.85 -10.72 -0.62
N TRP A 20 -9.65 -11.77 -0.57
CA TRP A 20 -10.61 -11.98 0.51
C TRP A 20 -9.90 -12.53 1.75
N HIS A 21 -10.15 -11.90 2.91
CA HIS A 21 -9.67 -12.34 4.22
C HIS A 21 -10.51 -11.69 5.33
N ASP A 22 -10.90 -12.49 6.33
CA ASP A 22 -11.71 -12.06 7.49
C ASP A 22 -12.95 -11.24 7.09
N ASP A 23 -13.78 -11.85 6.23
CA ASP A 23 -15.03 -11.30 5.68
C ASP A 23 -14.91 -9.93 5.01
N ALA A 24 -13.70 -9.58 4.57
CA ALA A 24 -13.44 -8.35 3.85
C ALA A 24 -12.58 -8.57 2.61
N LEU A 25 -12.77 -7.71 1.62
CA LEU A 25 -11.91 -7.58 0.48
C LEU A 25 -10.78 -6.60 0.80
N TRP A 26 -9.55 -7.10 0.71
CA TRP A 26 -8.32 -6.32 0.87
C TRP A 26 -7.73 -5.99 -0.49
N PHE A 27 -7.23 -4.77 -0.66
CA PHE A 27 -6.59 -4.34 -1.90
C PHE A 27 -5.63 -3.17 -1.68
N CYS A 28 -4.66 -3.03 -2.57
CA CYS A 28 -3.75 -1.87 -2.60
C CYS A 28 -4.16 -0.90 -3.72
N ASP A 29 -4.13 0.40 -3.43
CA ASP A 29 -4.05 1.43 -4.46
C ASP A 29 -2.59 1.84 -4.65
N LEU A 30 -1.98 1.41 -5.76
CA LEU A 30 -0.57 1.69 -6.02
C LEU A 30 -0.32 3.16 -6.37
N ALA A 31 -1.32 3.90 -6.86
CA ALA A 31 -1.13 5.29 -7.26
C ALA A 31 -1.09 6.20 -6.02
N HIS A 32 -1.95 5.90 -5.05
CA HIS A 32 -2.04 6.65 -3.79
C HIS A 32 -1.16 6.07 -2.68
N GLY A 33 -0.65 4.84 -2.84
CA GLY A 33 0.18 4.20 -1.83
C GLY A 33 -0.63 3.74 -0.62
N THR A 34 -1.89 3.38 -0.80
CA THR A 34 -2.82 3.04 0.29
C THR A 34 -3.23 1.57 0.25
N VAL A 35 -3.56 1.02 1.40
CA VAL A 35 -4.15 -0.32 1.54
C VAL A 35 -5.50 -0.21 2.18
N HIS A 36 -6.48 -0.86 1.57
CA HIS A 36 -7.87 -0.77 1.96
C HIS A 36 -8.41 -2.12 2.40
N ARG A 37 -9.38 -2.06 3.31
CA ARG A 37 -10.25 -3.15 3.72
C ARG A 37 -11.68 -2.74 3.44
N TRP A 38 -12.44 -3.60 2.77
CA TRP A 38 -13.83 -3.35 2.45
C TRP A 38 -14.69 -4.56 2.78
N ASP A 39 -15.59 -4.41 3.74
CA ASP A 39 -16.55 -5.44 4.16
C ASP A 39 -17.78 -5.52 3.24
N THR A 40 -17.72 -4.88 2.07
CA THR A 40 -18.83 -4.70 1.11
C THR A 40 -19.95 -3.75 1.55
N ALA A 41 -19.89 -3.22 2.77
CA ALA A 41 -20.81 -2.22 3.26
C ALA A 41 -20.20 -0.83 3.12
N GLY A 42 -20.85 0.03 2.33
CA GLY A 42 -20.43 1.42 2.22
C GLY A 42 -19.02 1.60 1.64
N GLN A 43 -18.26 2.53 2.20
CA GLN A 43 -16.95 2.93 1.68
C GLN A 43 -15.81 2.09 2.29
N PRO A 44 -14.76 1.76 1.53
CA PRO A 44 -13.58 1.07 2.04
C PRO A 44 -12.84 1.88 3.11
N GLU A 45 -12.36 1.19 4.13
CA GLU A 45 -11.48 1.75 5.15
C GLU A 45 -10.04 1.75 4.62
N THR A 46 -9.31 2.87 4.76
CA THR A 46 -7.86 2.90 4.56
C THR A 46 -7.18 2.41 5.84
N VAL A 47 -6.56 1.24 5.79
CA VAL A 47 -5.93 0.60 6.95
C VAL A 47 -4.45 0.99 7.06
N VAL A 48 -3.79 1.25 5.94
CA VAL A 48 -2.36 1.62 5.89
C VAL A 48 -2.10 2.63 4.78
N GLU A 49 -1.29 3.65 5.09
CA GLU A 49 -0.62 4.49 4.10
C GLU A 49 0.86 4.08 4.02
N VAL A 50 1.35 3.83 2.81
CA VAL A 50 2.73 3.44 2.52
C VAL A 50 3.43 4.60 1.84
N PRO A 51 4.46 5.20 2.46
CA PRO A 51 5.24 6.26 1.83
C PRO A 51 5.84 5.77 0.49
N GLY A 52 5.39 6.36 -0.62
CA GLY A 52 5.82 5.99 -1.97
C GLY A 52 4.79 5.11 -2.69
N ARG A 53 5.25 4.12 -3.46
CA ARG A 53 4.37 3.22 -4.20
C ARG A 53 4.17 1.95 -3.38
N ALA A 54 2.93 1.62 -3.01
CA ALA A 54 2.62 0.29 -2.48
C ALA A 54 2.97 -0.76 -3.56
N GLY A 55 3.39 -1.96 -3.17
CA GLY A 55 3.73 -3.04 -4.09
C GLY A 55 3.61 -4.39 -3.40
N GLY A 56 2.53 -5.13 -3.69
CA GLY A 56 2.31 -6.49 -3.19
C GLY A 56 1.76 -6.56 -1.75
N LEU A 57 0.69 -7.35 -1.57
CA LEU A 57 0.13 -7.74 -0.27
C LEU A 57 0.44 -9.21 0.05
N GLY A 58 0.99 -9.48 1.23
CA GLY A 58 1.19 -10.83 1.75
C GLY A 58 0.77 -10.93 3.21
N PHE A 59 -0.03 -11.95 3.56
CA PHE A 59 -0.39 -12.25 4.95
C PHE A 59 0.57 -13.31 5.49
N LEU A 60 1.29 -13.03 6.58
CA LEU A 60 1.99 -14.08 7.34
C LEU A 60 0.97 -14.70 8.32
N HIS A 61 1.16 -15.96 8.71
CA HIS A 61 0.23 -16.87 9.43
C HIS A 61 -0.50 -16.39 10.70
N PHE A 62 -0.44 -15.11 11.06
CA PHE A 62 -1.35 -14.48 12.00
C PHE A 62 -1.81 -13.13 11.41
N ALA A 63 -2.94 -13.17 10.69
CA ALA A 63 -3.93 -12.11 10.42
C ALA A 63 -3.49 -10.66 10.06
N ILE A 64 -2.20 -10.37 9.88
CA ILE A 64 -1.73 -9.00 9.62
C ILE A 64 -1.32 -8.89 8.14
N PRO A 65 -1.92 -7.96 7.37
CA PRO A 65 -1.45 -7.65 6.02
C PRO A 65 -0.03 -7.10 6.09
N ARG A 66 0.90 -7.70 5.35
CA ARG A 66 2.19 -7.08 5.05
C ARG A 66 2.12 -6.43 3.67
N VAL A 67 2.48 -5.16 3.64
CA VAL A 67 2.60 -4.39 2.41
C VAL A 67 4.07 -4.29 2.08
N ALA A 68 4.48 -4.72 0.89
CA ALA A 68 5.81 -4.39 0.40
C ALA A 68 5.77 -2.98 -0.22
N ALA A 69 6.81 -2.19 0.03
CA ALA A 69 6.94 -0.85 -0.54
C ALA A 69 7.89 -0.92 -1.74
N MET A 70 7.44 -0.44 -2.89
CA MET A 70 8.32 -0.23 -4.04
C MET A 70 9.04 1.10 -3.87
N ALA A 71 10.33 1.03 -3.54
CA ALA A 71 11.19 2.20 -3.57
C ALA A 71 11.33 2.70 -5.02
N LYS A 72 11.17 4.01 -5.22
CA LYS A 72 11.45 4.65 -6.51
C LYS A 72 12.90 4.36 -6.90
N ARG A 73 13.13 3.60 -7.98
CA ARG A 73 14.47 3.43 -8.53
C ARG A 73 15.01 4.82 -8.89
N ARG A 74 16.06 5.27 -8.19
CA ARG A 74 16.84 6.42 -8.60
C ARG A 74 17.78 5.93 -9.70
N SER A 75 17.63 6.47 -10.92
CA SER A 75 18.61 6.24 -11.99
C SER A 75 19.99 6.68 -11.48
N PRO A 76 21.06 5.89 -11.66
CA PRO A 76 22.40 6.32 -11.28
C PRO A 76 22.88 7.37 -12.28
N SER A 77 22.51 8.62 -12.02
CA SER A 77 23.08 9.80 -12.66
C SER A 77 23.75 10.61 -11.56
N GLY A 78 25.10 10.58 -11.54
CA GLY A 78 25.97 11.58 -10.93
C GLY A 78 26.10 11.60 -9.40
N ALA A 79 27.25 11.10 -8.92
CA ALA A 79 27.95 11.36 -7.65
C ALA A 79 27.27 10.99 -6.30
N PRO A 80 28.02 10.41 -5.34
CA PRO A 80 27.47 10.09 -4.02
C PRO A 80 27.30 11.36 -3.17
N ALA A 81 26.06 11.67 -2.80
CA ALA A 81 25.78 12.61 -1.72
C ALA A 81 26.15 11.94 -0.38
N ARG A 82 27.18 12.47 0.28
CA ARG A 82 27.53 12.12 1.67
C ARG A 82 26.30 12.33 2.56
N ALA A 83 25.85 11.27 3.24
CA ALA A 83 24.86 11.38 4.31
C ALA A 83 25.52 12.08 5.51
N ALA A 84 25.07 13.29 5.82
CA ALA A 84 25.38 13.94 7.09
C ALA A 84 24.47 13.32 8.17
N VAL A 85 25.04 12.48 9.02
CA VAL A 85 24.41 12.10 10.29
C VAL A 85 24.52 13.29 11.22
N ARG A 86 23.40 13.97 11.47
CA ARG A 86 23.28 14.91 12.58
C ARG A 86 22.92 14.08 13.81
N LYS A 87 23.85 13.91 14.74
CA LYS A 87 23.54 13.42 16.09
C LYS A 87 22.89 14.56 16.86
N GLU A 88 21.67 14.33 17.33
CA GLU A 88 21.10 15.09 18.44
C GLU A 88 21.43 14.38 19.77
N GLY A 89 21.74 15.21 20.78
CA GLY A 89 21.65 14.85 22.19
C GLY A 89 22.98 14.75 22.94
N GLY A 90 23.18 15.62 23.95
CA GLY A 90 24.21 15.46 24.98
C GLY A 90 24.47 16.72 25.80
N SER A 91 23.80 16.83 26.95
CA SER A 91 23.85 17.93 27.93
C SER A 91 25.12 17.94 28.81
N ARG A 92 25.47 19.16 29.25
CA ARG A 92 26.44 19.61 30.29
C ARG A 92 27.87 19.89 29.84
#